data_AF-A0A653WKI9-F1
#
_entry.id   AF-A0A653WKI9-F1
#
_cell.length_a   1.000
_cell.length_b   1.000
_cell.length_c   1.000
_cell.angle_alpha   90.00
_cell.angle_beta   90.00
_cell.angle_gamma   90.00
#
_symmetry.space_group_name_H-M   'P 1'
#
loop_
_entity.id
_entity.type
_entity.pdbx_description
1 polymer ?
#
loop_
_entity_poly.entity_id
_entity_poly.type
_entity_poly.pdbx_seq_one_letter_code
_entity_poly.pdbx_strand_id
1 'polypeptide(L)'
;MRVVLTGLLRAIAAGLLCWNFTMPAAAQSAATAPYSIRFVYLVPSDRQVKSAYRDAIALAAWDAQRWLAHALDGPTFDFGMGPVAIVRSEKPARWFSSAEPGAGFGAFYRNTAEELKRLGIARTSDAPVRTVVYVDADHVCGQSGAAGGALAVVSANDLRGLVGETIVPACERANPAEVAGRCRWVGGLVHELLHTFGLRHPDRSPACQSPQCRAEALMMQGFMRYPRARLLDEEKEILLKSPFIAPRRIAAFDGCEG
;
A
#
# COMPACT_ATOMS: atom_id res chain seq x y z
N MET A 1 -60.79 54.46 36.36
CA MET A 1 -60.97 55.43 35.26
C MET A 1 -60.36 54.83 34.01
N ARG A 2 -61.19 54.50 33.01
CA ARG A 2 -60.87 54.04 31.62
C ARG A 2 -60.15 52.68 31.47
N VAL A 3 -60.36 51.85 30.45
CA VAL A 3 -61.33 51.70 29.34
C VAL A 3 -61.15 50.25 28.85
N VAL A 4 -62.24 49.61 28.43
CA VAL A 4 -62.33 48.29 27.77
C VAL A 4 -61.68 48.32 26.39
N LEU A 5 -61.00 47.23 25.97
CA LEU A 5 -61.00 46.83 24.55
C LEU A 5 -60.76 45.32 24.36
N THR A 6 -61.85 44.68 23.98
CA THR A 6 -61.98 43.37 23.35
C THR A 6 -61.21 43.29 22.03
N GLY A 7 -60.53 42.15 21.78
CA GLY A 7 -59.90 41.84 20.50
C GLY A 7 -59.83 40.34 20.26
N LEU A 8 -60.85 39.83 19.56
CA LEU A 8 -60.95 38.49 18.97
C LEU A 8 -59.93 38.36 17.83
N LEU A 9 -59.20 37.25 17.68
CA LEU A 9 -58.71 36.77 16.37
C LEU A 9 -58.22 35.30 16.40
N ARG A 10 -59.10 34.47 15.84
CA ARG A 10 -58.96 33.21 15.09
C ARG A 10 -57.63 32.45 15.08
N ALA A 11 -57.72 31.20 15.55
CA ALA A 11 -56.80 30.11 15.23
C ALA A 11 -56.90 29.69 13.75
N ILE A 12 -55.75 29.51 13.10
CA ILE A 12 -55.62 28.77 11.83
C ILE A 12 -54.82 27.51 12.16
N ALA A 13 -55.50 26.36 12.17
CA ALA A 13 -54.89 25.06 12.24
C ALA A 13 -54.40 24.67 10.84
N ALA A 14 -53.09 24.79 10.60
CA ALA A 14 -52.45 24.22 9.42
C ALA A 14 -52.09 22.76 9.70
N GLY A 15 -52.85 21.83 9.11
CA GLY A 15 -52.54 20.40 9.15
C GLY A 15 -51.29 20.09 8.34
N LEU A 16 -50.20 19.74 9.02
CA LEU A 16 -49.07 19.05 8.41
C LEU A 16 -49.36 17.54 8.37
N LEU A 17 -49.66 17.04 7.18
CA LEU A 17 -49.59 15.61 6.86
C LEU A 17 -48.10 15.22 6.79
N CYS A 18 -47.57 14.67 7.89
CA CYS A 18 -46.27 14.00 7.88
C CYS A 18 -46.39 12.67 7.12
N TRP A 19 -46.02 12.66 5.84
CA TRP A 19 -45.75 11.42 5.11
C TRP A 19 -44.44 10.83 5.63
N ASN A 20 -44.55 9.83 6.51
CA ASN A 20 -43.43 9.00 6.92
C ASN A 20 -42.99 8.13 5.73
N PHE A 21 -42.07 8.64 4.91
CA PHE A 21 -41.30 7.80 4.00
C PHE A 21 -40.29 7.00 4.82
N THR A 22 -40.68 5.78 5.18
CA THR A 22 -39.74 4.78 5.72
C THR A 22 -38.86 4.31 4.56
N MET A 23 -37.71 4.94 4.37
CA MET A 23 -36.69 4.40 3.47
C MET A 23 -36.18 3.08 4.05
N PRO A 24 -36.19 1.96 3.29
CA PRO A 24 -35.52 0.75 3.75
C PRO A 24 -34.03 1.03 3.84
N ALA A 25 -33.48 0.95 5.05
CA ALA A 25 -32.04 0.95 5.26
C ALA A 25 -31.47 -0.33 4.63
N ALA A 26 -30.93 -0.21 3.42
CA ALA A 26 -30.14 -1.27 2.80
C ALA A 26 -28.84 -1.41 3.59
N ALA A 27 -28.87 -2.25 4.63
CA ALA A 27 -27.67 -2.75 5.27
C ALA A 27 -26.97 -3.70 4.28
N GLN A 28 -26.13 -3.14 3.41
CA GLN A 28 -25.12 -3.93 2.73
C GLN A 28 -24.12 -4.37 3.79
N SER A 29 -24.32 -5.58 4.33
CA SER A 29 -23.27 -6.31 5.00
C SER A 29 -22.16 -6.52 3.97
N ALA A 30 -21.15 -5.65 4.00
CA ALA A 30 -19.96 -5.81 3.21
C ALA A 30 -19.24 -7.06 3.74
N ALA A 31 -19.53 -8.21 3.14
CA ALA A 31 -18.75 -9.41 3.37
C ALA A 31 -17.27 -9.05 3.16
N THR A 32 -16.45 -9.24 4.20
CA THR A 32 -15.00 -9.01 4.12
C THR A 32 -14.47 -9.76 2.92
N ALA A 33 -13.73 -9.07 2.04
CA ALA A 33 -13.16 -9.71 0.87
C ALA A 33 -12.33 -10.93 1.32
N PRO A 34 -12.57 -12.13 0.74
CA PRO A 34 -11.84 -13.32 1.16
C PRO A 34 -10.35 -13.20 0.83
N TYR A 35 -9.96 -12.29 -0.06
CA TYR A 35 -8.58 -11.97 -0.42
C TYR A 35 -8.29 -10.50 -0.12
N SER A 36 -7.18 -10.22 0.56
CA SER A 36 -6.83 -8.87 0.99
C SER A 36 -5.32 -8.63 1.01
N ILE A 37 -4.94 -7.35 1.05
CA ILE A 37 -3.56 -6.90 1.22
C ILE A 37 -3.42 -6.28 2.59
N ARG A 38 -2.35 -6.63 3.29
CA ARG A 38 -1.99 -6.06 4.58
C ARG A 38 -0.64 -5.38 4.47
N PHE A 39 -0.58 -4.11 4.84
CA PHE A 39 0.70 -3.42 5.02
C PHE A 39 1.09 -3.51 6.50
N VAL A 40 2.38 -3.73 6.74
CA VAL A 40 2.94 -3.86 8.08
C VAL A 40 4.05 -2.84 8.24
N TYR A 41 3.97 -2.06 9.31
CA TYR A 41 5.11 -1.29 9.82
C TYR A 41 5.78 -2.12 10.93
N LEU A 42 6.90 -2.75 10.59
CA LEU A 42 7.68 -3.57 11.52
C LEU A 42 8.71 -2.69 12.24
N VAL A 43 8.55 -2.57 13.55
CA VAL A 43 9.38 -1.71 14.41
C VAL A 43 10.32 -2.60 15.24
N PRO A 44 11.65 -2.53 15.02
CA PRO A 44 12.64 -3.23 15.83
C PRO A 44 12.63 -2.79 17.30
N SER A 45 13.19 -3.62 18.18
CA SER A 45 13.14 -3.41 19.65
C SER A 45 13.89 -2.16 20.13
N ASP A 46 14.88 -1.71 19.37
CA ASP A 46 15.69 -0.51 19.61
C ASP A 46 15.16 0.73 18.87
N ARG A 47 13.96 0.65 18.28
CA ARG A 47 13.28 1.76 17.60
C ARG A 47 11.97 2.12 18.28
N GLN A 48 11.58 3.38 18.11
CA GLN A 48 10.28 3.88 18.53
C GLN A 48 9.33 3.92 17.34
N VAL A 49 8.06 3.65 17.59
CA VAL A 49 7.01 3.79 16.58
C VAL A 49 6.93 5.25 16.16
N LYS A 50 7.09 5.53 14.87
CA LYS A 50 6.83 6.85 14.29
C LYS A 50 5.45 6.87 13.62
N SER A 51 4.54 7.70 14.11
CA SER A 51 3.20 7.83 13.52
C SER A 51 3.26 8.28 12.06
N ALA A 52 4.16 9.22 11.74
CA ALA A 52 4.37 9.72 10.38
C ALA A 52 4.67 8.59 9.38
N TYR A 53 5.46 7.58 9.78
CA TYR A 53 5.74 6.42 8.93
C TYR A 53 4.49 5.57 8.71
N ARG A 54 3.74 5.24 9.77
CA ARG A 54 2.49 4.49 9.65
C ARG A 54 1.48 5.21 8.76
N ASP A 55 1.32 6.51 8.93
CA ASP A 55 0.39 7.31 8.15
C ASP A 55 0.85 7.40 6.68
N ALA A 56 2.14 7.57 6.43
CA ALA A 56 2.69 7.60 5.08
C ALA A 56 2.57 6.26 4.33
N ILE A 57 2.73 5.12 5.02
CA ILE A 57 2.43 3.80 4.45
C ILE A 57 0.96 3.72 4.06
N ALA A 58 0.04 4.18 4.91
CA ALA A 58 -1.38 4.16 4.61
C ALA A 58 -1.69 4.99 3.36
N LEU A 59 -1.13 6.19 3.25
CA LEU A 59 -1.28 7.05 2.07
C LEU A 59 -0.72 6.39 0.81
N ALA A 60 0.47 5.79 0.89
CA ALA A 60 1.08 5.07 -0.23
C ALA A 60 0.24 3.86 -0.65
N ALA A 61 -0.35 3.15 0.30
CA ALA A 61 -1.22 2.01 0.06
C ALA A 61 -2.50 2.41 -0.69
N TRP A 62 -3.16 3.50 -0.26
CA TRP A 62 -4.32 4.06 -0.97
C TRP A 62 -3.96 4.53 -2.38
N ASP A 63 -2.81 5.19 -2.54
CA ASP A 63 -2.34 5.62 -3.85
C ASP A 63 -2.08 4.43 -4.79
N ALA A 64 -1.44 3.38 -4.28
CA ALA A 64 -1.21 2.13 -5.01
C ALA A 64 -2.53 1.47 -5.46
N GLN A 65 -3.54 1.43 -4.58
CA GLN A 65 -4.86 0.89 -4.90
C GLN A 65 -5.54 1.70 -6.02
N ARG A 66 -5.50 3.03 -5.93
CA ARG A 66 -6.04 3.95 -6.93
C ARG A 66 -5.32 3.82 -8.27
N TRP A 67 -4.00 3.84 -8.27
CA TRP A 67 -3.20 3.72 -9.49
C TRP A 67 -3.43 2.38 -10.19
N LEU A 68 -3.47 1.28 -9.43
CA LEU A 68 -3.71 -0.03 -10.01
C LEU A 68 -5.11 -0.12 -10.62
N ALA A 69 -6.12 0.45 -9.97
CA ALA A 69 -7.46 0.51 -10.51
C ALA A 69 -7.52 1.29 -11.83
N HIS A 70 -6.82 2.42 -11.92
CA HIS A 70 -6.72 3.17 -13.18
C HIS A 70 -5.97 2.35 -14.25
N ALA A 71 -4.87 1.68 -13.89
CA ALA A 71 -4.09 0.88 -14.82
C ALA A 71 -4.82 -0.38 -15.36
N LEU A 72 -5.87 -0.83 -14.64
CA LEU A 72 -6.70 -1.99 -14.98
C LEU A 72 -8.13 -1.62 -15.41
N ASP A 73 -8.43 -0.35 -15.62
CA ASP A 73 -9.77 0.14 -15.98
C ASP A 73 -10.88 -0.24 -14.98
N GLY A 74 -10.56 -0.22 -13.68
CA GLY A 74 -11.52 -0.30 -12.57
C GLY A 74 -11.15 -1.29 -11.45
N PRO A 75 -10.86 -2.57 -11.74
CA PRO A 75 -10.55 -3.56 -10.72
C PRO A 75 -9.26 -3.27 -9.95
N THR A 76 -9.26 -3.55 -8.64
CA THR A 76 -8.09 -3.38 -7.77
C THR A 76 -8.20 -4.29 -6.53
N PHE A 77 -7.21 -4.21 -5.64
CA PHE A 77 -7.16 -5.00 -4.42
C PHE A 77 -7.92 -4.37 -3.25
N ASP A 78 -8.10 -5.12 -2.15
CA ASP A 78 -8.80 -4.71 -0.93
C ASP A 78 -7.87 -4.78 0.30
N PHE A 79 -8.07 -3.93 1.30
CA PHE A 79 -7.24 -3.90 2.52
C PHE A 79 -7.75 -4.78 3.66
N GLY A 80 -8.91 -5.44 3.51
CA GLY A 80 -9.55 -6.17 4.60
C GLY A 80 -9.84 -5.27 5.80
N MET A 81 -9.19 -5.53 6.94
CA MET A 81 -9.42 -4.82 8.21
C MET A 81 -8.66 -3.49 8.36
N GLY A 82 -8.01 -3.01 7.30
CA GLY A 82 -7.37 -1.70 7.27
C GLY A 82 -5.96 -1.76 6.68
N PRO A 83 -5.45 -0.62 6.19
CA PRO A 83 -4.28 -0.62 5.33
C PRO A 83 -3.01 -1.00 6.09
N VAL A 84 -2.82 -0.55 7.33
CA VAL A 84 -1.53 -0.67 8.04
C VAL A 84 -1.67 -1.25 9.45
N ALA A 85 -0.96 -2.33 9.72
CA ALA A 85 -0.74 -2.86 11.06
C ALA A 85 0.65 -2.49 11.56
N ILE A 86 0.76 -2.07 12.83
CA ILE A 86 2.05 -1.88 13.49
C ILE A 86 2.40 -3.18 14.21
N VAL A 87 3.61 -3.69 13.95
CA VAL A 87 4.12 -4.91 14.57
C VAL A 87 5.46 -4.58 15.22
N ARG A 88 5.67 -5.03 16.45
CA ARG A 88 6.96 -4.90 17.15
C ARG A 88 7.74 -6.19 17.04
N SER A 89 9.02 -6.07 16.71
CA SER A 89 9.99 -7.16 16.79
C SER A 89 10.80 -7.06 18.07
N GLU A 90 11.21 -8.20 18.63
CA GLU A 90 12.18 -8.25 19.74
C GLU A 90 13.62 -8.08 19.24
N LYS A 91 13.84 -8.19 17.93
CA LYS A 91 15.15 -8.02 17.30
C LYS A 91 15.47 -6.53 17.16
N PRO A 92 16.71 -6.10 17.45
CA PRO A 92 17.15 -4.73 17.16
C PRO A 92 17.34 -4.54 15.65
N ALA A 93 17.32 -3.30 15.17
CA ALA A 93 17.37 -2.97 13.75
C ALA A 93 18.56 -3.62 13.02
N ARG A 94 19.74 -3.64 13.66
CA ARG A 94 20.97 -4.25 13.12
C ARG A 94 20.86 -5.75 12.82
N TRP A 95 19.92 -6.46 13.44
CA TRP A 95 19.71 -7.89 13.21
C TRP A 95 19.13 -8.16 11.82
N PHE A 96 18.28 -7.28 11.31
CA PHE A 96 17.69 -7.46 9.98
C PHE A 96 18.75 -7.42 8.88
N SER A 97 19.80 -6.61 9.04
CA SER A 97 20.95 -6.56 8.15
C SER A 97 22.08 -7.51 8.53
N SER A 98 21.99 -8.25 9.65
CA SER A 98 23.04 -9.17 10.05
C SER A 98 23.07 -10.36 9.11
N ALA A 99 24.13 -10.47 8.33
CA ALA A 99 24.35 -11.58 7.42
C ALA A 99 25.41 -12.50 8.01
N GLU A 100 25.15 -13.81 8.00
CA GLU A 100 26.24 -14.78 7.96
C GLU A 100 27.12 -14.50 6.73
N PRO A 101 28.44 -14.73 6.79
CA PRO A 101 29.30 -14.62 5.62
C PRO A 101 28.72 -15.39 4.41
N GLY A 102 28.54 -14.71 3.28
CA GLY A 102 27.96 -15.31 2.06
C GLY A 102 26.43 -15.22 1.92
N ALA A 103 25.71 -14.58 2.85
CA ALA A 103 24.26 -14.44 2.76
C ALA A 103 23.78 -13.60 1.53
N GLY A 104 24.64 -12.74 0.99
CA GLY A 104 24.42 -12.02 -0.27
C GLY A 104 23.17 -11.12 -0.30
N PHE A 105 22.74 -10.80 -1.53
CA PHE A 105 21.66 -9.84 -1.83
C PHE A 105 20.37 -10.05 -1.03
N GLY A 106 19.95 -11.30 -0.83
CA GLY A 106 18.69 -11.63 -0.16
C GLY A 106 18.75 -11.71 1.38
N ALA A 107 19.88 -11.36 2.03
CA ALA A 107 20.02 -11.54 3.47
C ALA A 107 18.96 -10.77 4.29
N PHE A 108 18.77 -9.48 3.97
CA PHE A 108 17.79 -8.63 4.65
C PHE A 108 16.35 -9.17 4.52
N TYR A 109 15.97 -9.58 3.31
CA TYR A 109 14.68 -10.24 3.06
C TYR A 109 14.51 -11.50 3.90
N ARG A 110 15.51 -12.40 3.90
CA ARG A 110 15.40 -13.69 4.61
C ARG A 110 15.30 -13.53 6.12
N ASN A 111 16.10 -12.67 6.72
CA ASN A 111 16.00 -12.36 8.15
C ASN A 111 14.63 -11.78 8.50
N THR A 112 14.14 -10.85 7.69
CA THR A 112 12.80 -10.28 7.87
C THR A 112 11.72 -11.35 7.76
N ALA A 113 11.79 -12.22 6.75
CA ALA A 113 10.84 -13.31 6.55
C ALA A 113 10.85 -14.31 7.71
N GLU A 114 12.03 -14.62 8.27
CA GLU A 114 12.18 -15.45 9.47
C GLU A 114 11.48 -14.82 10.67
N GLU A 115 11.72 -13.53 10.93
CA GLU A 115 11.10 -12.84 12.06
C GLU A 115 9.57 -12.72 11.89
N LEU A 116 9.10 -12.41 10.68
CA LEU A 116 7.67 -12.37 10.39
C LEU A 116 7.01 -13.74 10.54
N LYS A 117 7.71 -14.84 10.22
CA LYS A 117 7.22 -16.20 10.45
C LYS A 117 7.12 -16.48 11.96
N ARG A 118 8.14 -16.12 12.74
CA ARG A 118 8.13 -16.24 14.21
C ARG A 118 6.96 -15.47 14.84
N LEU A 119 6.67 -14.28 14.31
CA LEU A 119 5.56 -13.41 14.76
C LEU A 119 4.18 -13.85 14.23
N GLY A 120 4.08 -14.91 13.42
CA GLY A 120 2.81 -15.37 12.83
C GLY A 120 2.22 -14.42 11.78
N ILE A 121 3.03 -13.53 11.21
CA ILE A 121 2.63 -12.54 10.21
C ILE A 121 2.84 -13.08 8.80
N ALA A 122 4.04 -13.62 8.51
CA ALA A 122 4.33 -14.20 7.19
C ALA A 122 3.56 -15.50 7.01
N ARG A 123 2.90 -15.63 5.85
CA ARG A 123 2.11 -16.80 5.46
C ARG A 123 2.65 -17.41 4.17
N THR A 124 2.20 -18.62 3.88
CA THR A 124 2.46 -19.33 2.62
C THR A 124 1.83 -18.60 1.44
N SER A 125 2.28 -18.90 0.21
CA SER A 125 1.86 -18.22 -1.02
C SER A 125 0.38 -18.40 -1.38
N ASP A 126 -0.25 -19.48 -0.91
CA ASP A 126 -1.67 -19.80 -1.06
C ASP A 126 -2.57 -19.07 -0.04
N ALA A 127 -1.98 -18.37 0.93
CA ALA A 127 -2.76 -17.64 1.92
C ALA A 127 -3.65 -16.56 1.26
N PRO A 128 -4.85 -16.31 1.81
CA PRO A 128 -5.76 -15.26 1.32
C PRO A 128 -5.27 -13.82 1.58
N VAL A 129 -4.03 -13.66 2.07
CA VAL A 129 -3.47 -12.36 2.42
C VAL A 129 -2.12 -12.20 1.74
N ARG A 130 -1.91 -11.09 1.05
CA ARG A 130 -0.58 -10.62 0.67
C ARG A 130 -0.10 -9.59 1.67
N THR A 131 1.17 -9.67 2.03
CA THR A 131 1.75 -8.80 3.04
C THR A 131 2.87 -7.99 2.44
N VAL A 132 2.79 -6.66 2.59
CA VAL A 132 3.93 -5.76 2.33
C VAL A 132 4.44 -5.26 3.67
N VAL A 133 5.73 -5.43 3.92
CA VAL A 133 6.34 -5.08 5.19
C VAL A 133 7.39 -4.00 4.99
N TYR A 134 7.15 -2.85 5.61
CA TYR A 134 8.14 -1.82 5.83
C TYR A 134 8.87 -2.10 7.13
N VAL A 135 10.16 -2.39 7.05
CA VAL A 135 11.01 -2.62 8.23
C VAL A 135 11.70 -1.32 8.60
N ASP A 136 11.61 -0.88 9.85
CA ASP A 136 12.37 0.27 10.38
C ASP A 136 13.84 -0.10 10.67
N ALA A 137 14.47 -0.74 9.69
CA ALA A 137 15.86 -1.12 9.67
C ALA A 137 16.46 -0.87 8.29
N ASP A 138 17.71 -0.43 8.29
CA ASP A 138 18.51 -0.28 7.09
C ASP A 138 19.08 -1.63 6.67
N HIS A 139 19.13 -1.90 5.37
CA HIS A 139 19.97 -2.95 4.83
C HIS A 139 21.39 -2.38 4.59
N VAL A 140 22.40 -3.25 4.54
CA VAL A 140 23.79 -2.84 4.25
C VAL A 140 24.14 -3.08 2.79
N CYS A 141 25.28 -2.53 2.33
CA CYS A 141 25.72 -2.67 0.96
C CYS A 141 25.75 -4.13 0.50
N GLY A 142 25.22 -4.38 -0.69
CA GLY A 142 25.09 -5.74 -1.24
C GLY A 142 23.92 -6.54 -0.68
N GLN A 143 23.04 -5.96 0.12
CA GLN A 143 21.73 -6.52 0.51
C GLN A 143 20.59 -5.69 -0.09
N SER A 144 19.38 -6.24 -0.07
CA SER A 144 18.17 -5.54 -0.50
C SER A 144 16.92 -6.12 0.16
N GLY A 145 15.85 -5.31 0.16
CA GLY A 145 14.50 -5.83 0.18
C GLY A 145 14.21 -6.71 -1.05
N ALA A 146 13.09 -7.42 -1.02
CA ALA A 146 12.63 -8.23 -2.14
C ALA A 146 11.15 -8.57 -1.97
N ALA A 147 10.54 -9.06 -3.04
CA ALA A 147 9.20 -9.61 -3.00
C ALA A 147 9.09 -10.94 -3.74
N GLY A 148 8.19 -11.78 -3.27
CA GLY A 148 7.86 -13.07 -3.87
C GLY A 148 6.82 -13.83 -3.06
N GLY A 149 6.02 -14.65 -3.74
CA GLY A 149 4.96 -15.41 -3.09
C GLY A 149 3.94 -14.48 -2.41
N ALA A 150 3.72 -14.63 -1.10
CA ALA A 150 2.78 -13.80 -0.34
C ALA A 150 3.42 -12.60 0.38
N LEU A 151 4.71 -12.33 0.17
CA LEU A 151 5.47 -11.36 0.97
C LEU A 151 6.29 -10.40 0.09
N ALA A 152 6.20 -9.12 0.40
CA ALA A 152 7.12 -8.08 -0.03
C ALA A 152 7.77 -7.44 1.20
N VAL A 153 9.08 -7.20 1.14
CA VAL A 153 9.86 -6.55 2.21
C VAL A 153 10.60 -5.36 1.63
N VAL A 154 10.40 -4.21 2.26
CA VAL A 154 11.08 -2.94 1.95
C VAL A 154 11.73 -2.37 3.22
N SER A 155 12.73 -1.51 3.05
CA SER A 155 13.64 -1.10 4.12
C SER A 155 13.27 0.25 4.74
N ALA A 156 14.05 0.72 5.73
CA ALA A 156 13.82 2.01 6.36
C ALA A 156 13.95 3.18 5.38
N ASN A 157 14.73 3.06 4.30
CA ASN A 157 14.80 4.09 3.27
C ASN A 157 13.48 4.31 2.56
N ASP A 158 12.66 3.26 2.40
CA ASP A 158 11.31 3.38 1.85
C ASP A 158 10.41 4.20 2.76
N LEU A 159 10.53 4.02 4.08
CA LEU A 159 9.83 4.84 5.08
C LEU A 159 10.26 6.31 5.00
N ARG A 160 11.57 6.56 5.05
CA ARG A 160 12.14 7.91 4.98
C ARG A 160 11.73 8.61 3.69
N GLY A 161 11.80 7.91 2.58
CA GLY A 161 11.38 8.38 1.27
C GLY A 161 9.91 8.78 1.19
N LEU A 162 9.03 7.99 1.81
CA LEU A 162 7.60 8.30 1.86
C LEU A 162 7.27 9.57 2.65
N VAL A 163 8.05 9.88 3.70
CA VAL A 163 7.87 11.10 4.51
C VAL A 163 8.78 12.26 4.13
N GLY A 164 9.65 12.09 3.13
CA GLY A 164 10.60 13.13 2.69
C GLY A 164 11.79 13.34 3.64
N GLU A 165 12.10 12.37 4.50
CA GLU A 165 13.32 12.37 5.31
C GLU A 165 14.55 12.02 4.46
N THR A 166 15.73 12.46 4.91
CA THR A 166 17.01 12.08 4.30
C THR A 166 17.23 10.58 4.40
N ILE A 167 17.49 9.93 3.28
CA ILE A 167 17.84 8.51 3.23
C ILE A 167 19.24 8.23 3.77
N VAL A 168 19.48 6.97 4.15
CA VAL A 168 20.79 6.45 4.52
C VAL A 168 21.25 5.50 3.42
N PRO A 169 22.18 5.92 2.53
CA PRO A 169 22.64 5.07 1.45
C PRO A 169 23.18 3.72 1.97
N ALA A 170 22.75 2.62 1.37
CA ALA A 170 23.22 1.29 1.78
C ALA A 170 24.72 1.08 1.48
N CYS A 171 25.21 1.71 0.41
CA CYS A 171 26.62 1.73 -0.01
C CYS A 171 27.18 3.16 0.08
N GLU A 172 28.44 3.37 -0.32
CA GLU A 172 29.12 4.68 -0.23
C GLU A 172 28.35 5.85 -0.85
N ARG A 173 27.51 5.59 -1.86
CA ARG A 173 26.68 6.60 -2.53
C ARG A 173 25.27 6.09 -2.76
N ALA A 174 24.31 7.00 -2.64
CA ALA A 174 22.95 6.76 -3.07
C ALA A 174 22.91 6.51 -4.58
N ASN A 175 22.11 5.54 -5.01
CA ASN A 175 21.81 5.36 -6.43
C ASN A 175 20.77 6.38 -6.92
N PRO A 176 20.57 6.56 -8.25
CA PRO A 176 19.59 7.52 -8.77
C PRO A 176 18.15 7.26 -8.30
N ALA A 177 17.78 5.99 -8.10
CA ALA A 177 16.46 5.64 -7.62
C ALA A 177 16.25 6.19 -6.20
N GLU A 178 17.26 6.05 -5.34
CA GLU A 178 17.31 6.55 -3.96
C GLU A 178 17.07 8.06 -3.78
N VAL A 179 17.22 8.85 -4.85
CA VAL A 179 16.99 10.31 -4.82
C VAL A 179 15.82 10.76 -5.70
N ALA A 180 15.05 9.84 -6.30
CA ALA A 180 14.01 10.15 -7.30
C ALA A 180 12.70 10.75 -6.76
N GLY A 181 12.74 11.50 -5.66
CA GLY A 181 11.57 12.16 -5.05
C GLY A 181 10.58 11.19 -4.38
N ARG A 182 9.56 11.74 -3.70
CA ARG A 182 8.61 10.96 -2.88
C ARG A 182 7.85 9.89 -3.68
N CYS A 183 7.37 10.23 -4.88
CA CYS A 183 6.52 9.35 -5.67
C CYS A 183 7.22 8.09 -6.18
N ARG A 184 8.55 8.11 -6.31
CA ARG A 184 9.31 6.90 -6.62
C ARG A 184 9.14 5.81 -5.57
N TRP A 185 9.00 6.18 -4.29
CA TRP A 185 8.89 5.22 -3.19
C TRP A 185 7.51 4.58 -3.16
N VAL A 186 6.48 5.32 -3.58
CA VAL A 186 5.16 4.75 -3.87
C VAL A 186 5.25 3.83 -5.08
N GLY A 187 5.94 4.22 -6.15
CA GLY A 187 6.18 3.34 -7.30
C GLY A 187 6.89 2.04 -6.91
N GLY A 188 7.94 2.13 -6.08
CA GLY A 188 8.68 0.97 -5.57
C GLY A 188 7.80 0.05 -4.73
N LEU A 189 6.95 0.62 -3.88
CA LEU A 189 5.91 -0.13 -3.18
C LEU A 189 5.00 -0.90 -4.14
N VAL A 190 4.50 -0.25 -5.19
CA VAL A 190 3.61 -0.92 -6.16
C VAL A 190 4.37 -2.04 -6.86
N HIS A 191 5.60 -1.81 -7.30
CA HIS A 191 6.47 -2.83 -7.92
C HIS A 191 6.60 -4.08 -7.04
N GLU A 192 6.98 -3.91 -5.77
CA GLU A 192 7.15 -5.02 -4.84
C GLU A 192 5.80 -5.70 -4.50
N LEU A 193 4.71 -4.92 -4.36
CA LEU A 193 3.37 -5.47 -4.15
C LEU A 193 2.96 -6.37 -5.31
N LEU A 194 3.18 -5.96 -6.56
CA LEU A 194 2.75 -6.73 -7.73
C LEU A 194 3.54 -8.03 -7.91
N HIS A 195 4.79 -8.10 -7.42
CA HIS A 195 5.49 -9.38 -7.30
C HIS A 195 4.74 -10.38 -6.41
N THR A 196 4.00 -9.92 -5.40
CA THR A 196 3.17 -10.78 -4.55
C THR A 196 1.90 -11.30 -5.25
N PHE A 197 1.52 -10.69 -6.37
CA PHE A 197 0.48 -11.19 -7.28
C PHE A 197 1.03 -12.13 -8.36
N GLY A 198 2.31 -12.44 -8.32
CA GLY A 198 2.96 -13.36 -9.25
C GLY A 198 3.54 -12.69 -10.50
N LEU A 199 3.52 -11.35 -10.58
CA LEU A 199 4.25 -10.66 -11.65
C LEU A 199 5.76 -10.85 -11.48
N ARG A 200 6.47 -10.88 -12.61
CA ARG A 200 7.93 -10.97 -12.67
C ARG A 200 8.46 -9.83 -13.52
N HIS A 201 9.75 -9.54 -13.39
CA HIS A 201 10.42 -8.63 -14.30
C HIS A 201 10.25 -9.14 -15.75
N PRO A 202 9.82 -8.28 -16.70
CA PRO A 202 9.58 -8.65 -18.09
C PRO A 202 10.88 -8.76 -18.92
N ASP A 203 12.00 -9.18 -18.31
CA ASP A 203 13.30 -9.31 -18.97
C ASP A 203 13.25 -10.20 -20.21
N ARG A 204 12.34 -11.18 -20.20
CA ARG A 204 12.12 -12.14 -21.29
C ARG A 204 10.83 -11.89 -22.07
N SER A 205 10.04 -10.87 -21.73
CA SER A 205 8.84 -10.56 -22.52
C SER A 205 9.27 -9.94 -23.85
N PRO A 206 8.86 -10.48 -25.00
CA PRO A 206 9.16 -9.87 -26.30
C PRO A 206 8.58 -8.45 -26.40
N ALA A 207 7.51 -8.14 -25.65
CA ALA A 207 6.90 -6.81 -25.60
C ALA A 207 7.77 -5.76 -24.88
N CYS A 208 8.82 -6.17 -24.14
CA CYS A 208 9.64 -5.26 -23.35
C CYS A 208 11.17 -5.46 -23.48
N GLN A 209 11.65 -5.49 -24.72
CA GLN A 209 13.09 -5.60 -24.99
C GLN A 209 13.79 -4.25 -25.24
N SER A 210 13.05 -3.17 -25.50
CA SER A 210 13.64 -1.85 -25.74
C SER A 210 14.02 -1.13 -24.42
N PRO A 211 15.07 -0.30 -24.41
CA PRO A 211 15.40 0.54 -23.26
C PRO A 211 14.23 1.44 -22.82
N GLN A 212 13.48 1.98 -23.79
CA GLN A 212 12.29 2.80 -23.50
C GLN A 212 11.25 1.99 -22.73
N CYS A 213 10.93 0.77 -23.17
CA CYS A 213 9.98 -0.07 -22.45
C CYS A 213 10.46 -0.34 -21.03
N ARG A 214 11.72 -0.74 -20.84
CA ARG A 214 12.27 -1.04 -19.51
C ARG A 214 12.24 0.18 -18.59
N ALA A 215 12.40 1.39 -19.14
CA ALA A 215 12.34 2.64 -18.40
C ALA A 215 10.91 3.06 -17.99
N GLU A 216 9.88 2.53 -18.64
CA GLU A 216 8.46 2.87 -18.40
C GLU A 216 7.67 1.76 -17.70
N ALA A 217 8.05 0.50 -17.92
CA ALA A 217 7.38 -0.65 -17.34
C ALA A 217 7.53 -0.63 -15.83
N LEU A 218 6.41 -0.66 -15.10
CA LEU A 218 6.39 -0.59 -13.64
C LEU A 218 7.21 -1.74 -13.05
N MET A 219 7.07 -2.96 -13.60
CA MET A 219 7.82 -4.15 -13.20
C MET A 219 9.30 -4.13 -13.66
N MET A 220 9.82 -2.98 -14.13
CA MET A 220 11.25 -2.74 -14.39
C MET A 220 11.68 -1.44 -13.70
N GLN A 221 12.07 -0.40 -14.45
CA GLN A 221 12.53 0.88 -13.92
C GLN A 221 11.43 1.94 -13.85
N GLY A 222 10.24 1.63 -14.39
CA GLY A 222 9.10 2.54 -14.45
C GLY A 222 8.65 3.04 -13.08
N PHE A 223 8.88 2.26 -12.01
CA PHE A 223 8.59 2.71 -10.65
C PHE A 223 9.29 4.03 -10.27
N MET A 224 10.44 4.34 -10.88
CA MET A 224 11.13 5.63 -10.68
C MET A 224 10.40 6.82 -11.32
N ARG A 225 9.49 6.56 -12.27
CA ARG A 225 8.70 7.56 -12.99
C ARG A 225 7.23 7.59 -12.53
N TYR A 226 6.92 6.86 -11.47
CA TYR A 226 5.57 6.80 -10.91
C TYR A 226 5.02 8.21 -10.62
N PRO A 227 3.76 8.52 -10.96
CA PRO A 227 2.70 7.58 -11.39
C PRO A 227 2.63 7.30 -12.90
N ARG A 228 3.52 7.87 -13.72
CA ARG A 228 3.54 7.68 -15.19
C ARG A 228 4.07 6.33 -15.67
N ALA A 229 4.30 5.39 -14.76
CA ALA A 229 4.67 4.02 -15.10
C ALA A 229 3.52 3.31 -15.81
N ARG A 230 3.81 2.22 -16.52
CA ARG A 230 2.78 1.39 -17.18
C ARG A 230 2.91 -0.09 -16.82
N LEU A 231 1.77 -0.78 -16.82
CA LEU A 231 1.72 -2.24 -16.90
C LEU A 231 1.75 -2.67 -18.37
N LEU A 232 2.43 -3.77 -18.66
CA LEU A 232 2.33 -4.46 -19.93
C LEU A 232 0.99 -5.20 -20.01
N ASP A 233 0.49 -5.47 -21.22
CA ASP A 233 -0.82 -6.12 -21.37
C ASP A 233 -0.81 -7.54 -20.78
N GLU A 234 0.27 -8.30 -20.96
CA GLU A 234 0.44 -9.62 -20.33
C GLU A 234 0.40 -9.57 -18.79
N GLU A 235 0.90 -8.49 -18.19
CA GLU A 235 0.88 -8.28 -16.74
C GLU A 235 -0.55 -7.98 -16.26
N LYS A 236 -1.29 -7.15 -17.00
CA LYS A 236 -2.70 -6.87 -16.73
C LYS A 236 -3.53 -8.15 -16.79
N GLU A 237 -3.30 -9.02 -17.75
CA GLU A 237 -4.00 -10.31 -17.86
C GLU A 237 -3.77 -11.21 -16.64
N ILE A 238 -2.53 -11.26 -16.12
CA ILE A 238 -2.23 -12.02 -14.90
C ILE A 238 -2.98 -11.42 -13.70
N LEU A 239 -2.97 -10.09 -13.58
CA LEU A 239 -3.62 -9.40 -12.47
C LEU A 239 -5.15 -9.56 -12.50
N LEU A 240 -5.78 -9.46 -13.67
CA LEU A 240 -7.23 -9.63 -13.82
C LEU A 240 -7.70 -11.07 -13.52
N LYS A 241 -6.80 -12.06 -13.58
CA LYS A 241 -7.06 -13.45 -13.17
C LYS A 241 -6.78 -13.70 -11.68
N SER A 242 -6.17 -12.74 -10.98
CA SER A 242 -5.82 -12.88 -9.56
C SER A 242 -7.06 -12.78 -8.67
N PRO A 243 -7.22 -13.67 -7.66
CA PRO A 243 -8.33 -13.58 -6.73
C PRO A 243 -8.25 -12.34 -5.80
N PHE A 244 -7.10 -11.66 -5.78
CA PHE A 244 -6.90 -10.42 -5.04
C PHE A 244 -7.43 -9.19 -5.76
N ILE A 245 -7.76 -9.29 -7.05
CA ILE A 245 -8.20 -8.16 -7.88
C ILE A 245 -9.68 -8.32 -8.19
N ALA A 246 -10.48 -7.31 -7.85
CA ALA A 246 -11.92 -7.31 -8.09
C ALA A 246 -12.43 -5.88 -8.29
N PRO A 247 -13.64 -5.67 -8.83
CA PRO A 247 -14.27 -4.34 -8.81
C PRO A 247 -14.38 -3.79 -7.39
N ARG A 248 -13.84 -2.60 -7.14
CA ARG A 248 -13.89 -1.92 -5.84
C ARG A 248 -14.28 -0.47 -6.01
N ARG A 249 -14.89 0.11 -4.97
CA ARG A 249 -15.01 1.56 -4.87
C ARG A 249 -13.69 2.12 -4.37
N ILE A 250 -13.14 3.07 -5.11
CA ILE A 250 -11.89 3.74 -4.77
C ILE A 250 -12.28 5.03 -4.07
N ALA A 251 -11.67 5.31 -2.92
CA ALA A 251 -11.82 6.60 -2.28
C ALA A 251 -11.16 7.69 -3.14
N ALA A 252 -11.78 8.86 -3.23
CA ALA A 252 -11.10 10.03 -3.79
C ALA A 252 -9.88 10.35 -2.92
N PHE A 253 -8.72 10.50 -3.56
CA PHE A 253 -7.45 10.64 -2.88
C PHE A 253 -6.48 11.48 -3.72
N ASP A 254 -5.93 12.53 -3.11
CA ASP A 254 -4.89 13.39 -3.69
C ASP A 254 -3.52 12.77 -3.39
N GLY A 255 -3.16 11.81 -4.24
CA GLY A 255 -1.92 11.07 -4.12
C GLY A 255 -0.81 11.62 -5.00
N CYS A 256 0.05 10.74 -5.50
CA CYS A 256 1.02 11.15 -6.50
C CYS A 256 0.29 11.58 -7.77
N GLU A 257 0.59 12.79 -8.25
CA GLU A 257 0.11 13.32 -9.53
C GLU A 257 1.24 13.22 -10.56
N GLY A 258 0.88 13.04 -11.83
CA GLY A 258 1.82 12.84 -12.94
C GLY A 258 1.41 13.62 -14.17
#